data_AF-E9HPB7-F1
#
_entry.id   AF-E9HPB7-F1
#
_cell.length_a   1.000
_cell.length_b   1.000
_cell.length_c   1.000
_cell.angle_alpha   90.00
_cell.angle_beta   90.00
_cell.angle_gamma   90.00
#
_symmetry.space_group_name_H-M   'P 1'
#
loop_
_entity.id
_entity.type
_entity.pdbx_description
1 polymer ?
#
loop_
_entity_poly.entity_id
_entity_poly.type
_entity_poly.pdbx_seq_one_letter_code
_entity_poly.pdbx_strand_id
1 'polypeptide(L)'
;MAIIMSLAGPSECEDRLAGCDVWFDDGFCENSTDLMSVFCRKTCGFCSTRPEVCLDVISFCPQWANSGLCIASQEFMLANCPKSCDFCKAS
;
A
#
# COMPACT_ATOMS: atom_id res chain seq x y z
N MET A 1 8.57 12.95 29.13
CA MET A 1 8.70 11.67 28.41
C MET A 1 7.36 11.38 27.76
N ALA A 2 7.22 11.74 26.48
CA ALA A 2 6.00 11.41 25.75
C ALA A 2 6.08 9.92 25.42
N ILE A 3 5.27 9.12 26.10
CA ILE A 3 5.05 7.73 25.70
C ILE A 3 4.17 7.85 24.46
N ILE A 4 4.81 7.93 23.30
CA ILE A 4 4.20 7.60 22.02
C ILE A 4 3.84 6.13 22.10
N MET A 5 2.70 5.83 22.75
CA MET A 5 1.93 4.66 22.39
C MET A 5 1.55 4.92 20.95
N SER A 6 2.38 4.41 20.04
CA SER A 6 2.11 4.39 18.62
C SER A 6 0.71 3.82 18.48
N LEU A 7 -0.25 4.70 18.22
CA LEU A 7 -1.52 4.33 17.65
C LEU A 7 -1.12 3.73 16.31
N ALA A 8 -0.92 2.41 16.29
CA ALA A 8 -0.66 1.68 15.07
C ALA A 8 -1.83 2.01 14.14
N GLY A 9 -1.55 2.94 13.22
CA GLY A 9 -2.47 3.33 12.18
C GLY A 9 -2.80 2.12 11.32
N PRO A 10 -3.77 2.25 10.42
CA PRO A 10 -4.10 1.14 9.54
C PRO A 10 -2.85 0.77 8.74
N SER A 11 -2.47 -0.51 8.80
CA SER A 11 -1.66 -1.16 7.75
C SER A 11 -0.28 -0.57 7.42
N GLU A 12 0.70 -0.58 8.33
CA GLU A 12 2.10 -0.51 7.88
C GLU A 12 2.43 -1.79 7.09
N CYS A 13 2.78 -1.62 5.81
CA CYS A 13 3.28 -2.68 4.95
C CYS A 13 4.64 -3.16 5.45
N GLU A 14 4.64 -4.30 6.11
CA GLU A 14 5.86 -4.91 6.64
C GLU A 14 5.76 -6.43 6.61
N ASP A 15 6.93 -7.05 6.63
CA ASP A 15 7.06 -8.46 6.91
C ASP A 15 7.03 -8.67 8.42
N ARG A 16 6.19 -9.61 8.85
CA ARG A 16 5.99 -9.99 10.24
C ARG A 16 6.88 -11.16 10.66
N LEU A 17 7.56 -11.78 9.70
CA LEU A 17 8.47 -12.90 9.92
C LEU A 17 9.84 -12.58 9.32
N ALA A 18 10.90 -13.04 9.98
CA ALA A 18 12.27 -12.75 9.58
C ALA A 18 12.74 -13.55 8.35
N GLY A 19 12.12 -14.70 8.05
CA GLY A 19 12.55 -15.61 6.97
C GLY A 19 11.88 -15.36 5.61
N CYS A 20 11.28 -14.18 5.42
CA CYS A 20 10.53 -13.87 4.20
C CYS A 20 11.40 -13.82 2.94
N ASP A 21 12.67 -13.48 3.06
CA ASP A 21 13.68 -13.54 1.99
C ASP A 21 13.91 -14.97 1.50
N VAL A 22 14.12 -15.92 2.43
CA VAL A 22 14.30 -17.34 2.09
C VAL A 22 13.04 -17.92 1.45
N TRP A 23 11.86 -17.62 2.02
CA TRP A 23 10.60 -18.12 1.44
C TRP A 23 10.26 -17.47 0.10
N PHE A 24 10.70 -16.24 -0.14
CA PHE A 24 10.61 -15.61 -1.46
C PHE A 24 11.44 -16.38 -2.47
N ASP A 25 12.72 -16.65 -2.16
CA ASP A 25 13.61 -17.41 -3.04
C ASP A 25 13.10 -18.84 -3.31
N ASP A 26 12.43 -19.44 -2.33
CA ASP A 26 11.79 -20.76 -2.45
C ASP A 26 10.41 -20.74 -3.17
N GLY A 27 9.92 -19.56 -3.60
CA GLY A 27 8.67 -19.43 -4.37
C GLY A 27 7.38 -19.53 -3.56
N PHE A 28 7.41 -19.18 -2.27
CA PHE A 28 6.22 -19.22 -1.41
C PHE A 28 5.22 -18.10 -1.71
N CYS A 29 5.64 -17.02 -2.37
CA CYS A 29 4.72 -15.94 -2.75
C CYS A 29 3.60 -16.47 -3.66
N GLU A 30 3.92 -17.40 -4.56
CA GLU A 30 2.98 -18.05 -5.48
C GLU A 30 2.37 -19.32 -4.88
N ASN A 31 3.16 -20.12 -4.17
CA ASN A 31 2.72 -21.43 -3.65
C ASN A 31 1.99 -21.34 -2.30
N SER A 32 2.04 -20.20 -1.63
CA SER A 32 1.46 -19.99 -0.29
C SER A 32 0.99 -18.54 -0.10
N THR A 33 0.30 -18.01 -1.11
CA THR A 33 -0.20 -16.63 -1.15
C THR A 33 -1.01 -16.25 0.11
N ASP A 34 -1.83 -17.14 0.66
CA ASP A 34 -2.61 -16.85 1.87
C ASP A 34 -1.73 -16.56 3.09
N LEU A 35 -0.64 -17.32 3.27
CA LEU A 35 0.29 -17.10 4.38
C LEU A 35 1.20 -15.91 4.09
N MET A 36 1.73 -15.84 2.89
CA MET A 36 2.68 -14.80 2.51
C MET A 36 2.03 -13.41 2.45
N SER A 37 0.75 -13.32 2.06
CA SER A 37 -0.02 -12.07 2.08
C SER A 37 -0.30 -11.54 3.48
N VAL A 38 -0.13 -12.34 4.54
CA VAL A 38 -0.27 -11.91 5.93
C VAL A 38 1.08 -11.65 6.58
N PHE A 39 2.04 -12.55 6.35
CA PHE A 39 3.31 -12.55 7.09
C PHE A 39 4.49 -11.97 6.33
N CYS A 40 4.50 -12.07 5.00
CA CYS A 40 5.61 -11.64 4.15
C CYS A 40 5.13 -10.65 3.09
N ARG A 41 4.22 -9.75 3.51
CA ARG A 41 3.46 -8.90 2.60
C ARG A 41 4.36 -7.94 1.84
N LYS A 42 5.43 -7.48 2.47
CA LYS A 42 6.37 -6.53 1.88
C LYS A 42 7.30 -7.28 0.93
N THR A 43 7.92 -8.36 1.38
CA THR A 43 8.83 -9.15 0.55
C THR A 43 8.13 -9.74 -0.69
N CYS A 44 6.92 -10.26 -0.54
CA CYS A 44 6.14 -10.81 -1.67
C CYS A 44 5.34 -9.76 -2.47
N GLY A 45 5.47 -8.45 -2.17
CA GLY A 45 4.76 -7.40 -2.90
C GLY A 45 3.23 -7.36 -2.69
N PHE A 46 2.70 -8.06 -1.68
CA PHE A 46 1.28 -8.05 -1.31
C PHE A 46 0.83 -6.80 -0.57
N CYS A 47 1.73 -5.85 -0.35
CA CYS A 47 1.41 -4.54 0.19
C CYS A 47 0.66 -3.62 -0.77
N SER A 48 -0.21 -4.17 -1.62
CA SER A 48 -0.99 -3.38 -2.57
C SER A 48 -1.94 -2.45 -1.81
N THR A 49 -1.52 -1.19 -1.63
CA THR A 49 -2.43 -0.05 -1.47
C THR A 49 -3.05 0.33 -2.81
N ARG A 50 -2.67 -0.35 -3.89
CA ARG A 50 -3.10 -0.02 -5.24
C ARG A 50 -4.59 -0.37 -5.41
N PRO A 51 -5.40 0.58 -5.91
CA PRO A 51 -6.78 0.25 -6.25
C PRO A 51 -6.82 -0.69 -7.47
N GLU A 52 -7.70 -1.70 -7.41
CA GLU A 52 -7.96 -2.62 -8.53
C GLU A 52 -8.34 -1.86 -9.80
N VAL A 53 -9.10 -0.77 -9.64
CA VAL A 53 -9.51 0.14 -10.71
C VAL A 53 -8.70 1.42 -10.63
N CYS A 54 -7.84 1.64 -11.62
CA CYS A 54 -7.04 2.87 -11.75
C CYS A 54 -7.80 3.94 -12.54
N LEU A 55 -8.79 4.56 -11.92
CA LEU A 55 -9.53 5.67 -12.53
C LEU A 55 -9.82 6.72 -11.47
N ASP A 56 -9.75 7.98 -11.85
CA ASP A 56 -10.26 9.06 -11.03
C ASP A 56 -11.79 9.01 -11.07
N VAL A 57 -12.43 9.01 -9.91
CA VAL A 57 -13.89 8.96 -9.77
C VAL A 57 -14.49 10.35 -9.57
N ILE A 58 -13.65 11.36 -9.30
CA ILE A 58 -14.06 12.76 -9.09
C ILE A 58 -13.40 13.66 -10.13
N SER A 59 -14.15 14.61 -10.70
CA SER A 59 -13.67 15.53 -11.74
C SER A 59 -12.59 16.52 -11.26
N PHE A 60 -12.49 16.76 -9.96
CA PHE A 60 -11.52 17.67 -9.33
C PHE A 60 -10.15 17.04 -9.04
N CYS A 61 -9.96 15.76 -9.35
CA CYS A 61 -8.73 15.04 -9.06
C CYS A 61 -7.46 15.73 -9.59
N PRO A 62 -7.42 16.28 -10.83
CA PRO A 62 -6.24 17.00 -11.31
C PRO A 62 -5.88 18.24 -10.47
N GLN A 63 -6.90 19.02 -10.08
CA GLN A 63 -6.71 20.23 -9.28
C GLN A 63 -6.25 19.89 -7.87
N TRP A 64 -6.84 18.85 -7.26
CA TRP A 64 -6.47 18.39 -5.93
C TRP A 64 -5.07 17.77 -5.89
N ALA A 65 -4.70 16.99 -6.92
CA ALA A 65 -3.34 16.47 -7.06
C ALA A 65 -2.32 17.61 -7.14
N ASN A 66 -2.58 18.63 -7.99
CA ASN A 66 -1.74 19.83 -8.08
C ASN A 66 -1.70 20.66 -6.79
N SER A 67 -2.71 20.54 -5.93
CA SER A 67 -2.78 21.23 -4.63
C SER A 67 -2.10 20.44 -3.49
N GLY A 68 -1.45 19.31 -3.79
CA GLY A 68 -0.71 18.50 -2.82
C GLY A 68 -1.57 17.53 -2.01
N LEU A 69 -2.84 17.31 -2.39
CA LEU A 69 -3.73 16.40 -1.64
C LEU A 69 -3.29 14.95 -1.74
N CYS A 70 -2.49 14.57 -2.75
CA CYS A 70 -1.92 13.22 -2.84
C CYS A 70 -1.10 12.85 -1.59
N ILE A 71 -0.52 13.84 -0.90
CA ILE A 71 0.23 13.63 0.34
C ILE A 71 -0.62 14.02 1.55
N ALA A 72 -1.24 15.20 1.50
CA ALA A 72 -2.00 15.74 2.64
C ALA A 72 -3.28 14.96 2.95
N SER A 73 -3.83 14.23 1.98
CA SER A 73 -5.04 13.42 2.10
C SER A 73 -4.92 12.12 1.28
N GLN A 74 -3.81 11.41 1.49
CA GLN A 74 -3.43 10.24 0.69
C GLN A 74 -4.54 9.19 0.64
N GLU A 75 -5.15 8.81 1.76
CA GLU A 75 -6.23 7.80 1.79
C GLU A 75 -7.42 8.20 0.93
N PHE A 76 -7.86 9.46 1.04
CA PHE A 76 -8.96 9.97 0.24
C PHE A 76 -8.61 10.01 -1.25
N MET A 77 -7.40 10.48 -1.57
CA MET A 77 -6.93 10.53 -2.96
C MET A 77 -6.67 9.13 -3.53
N LEU A 78 -6.32 8.14 -2.70
CA LEU A 78 -6.18 6.75 -3.10
C LEU A 78 -7.51 6.14 -3.51
N ALA A 79 -8.56 6.42 -2.73
CA ALA A 79 -9.90 5.92 -3.01
C ALA A 79 -10.57 6.63 -4.20
N ASN A 80 -10.28 7.92 -4.42
CA ASN A 80 -11.03 8.74 -5.38
C ASN A 80 -10.24 9.24 -6.59
N CYS A 81 -8.94 9.42 -6.44
CA CYS A 81 -8.07 10.06 -7.42
C CYS A 81 -6.77 9.27 -7.69
N PRO A 82 -6.81 7.92 -7.78
CA PRO A 82 -5.60 7.14 -7.86
C PRO A 82 -4.79 7.37 -9.14
N LYS A 83 -5.45 7.79 -10.22
CA LYS A 83 -4.77 8.08 -11.49
C LYS A 83 -4.08 9.43 -11.42
N SER A 84 -4.78 10.48 -10.97
CA SER A 84 -4.20 11.82 -10.82
C SER A 84 -3.03 11.87 -9.82
N CYS A 85 -3.02 10.98 -8.83
CA CYS A 85 -1.94 10.86 -7.85
C CYS A 85 -0.90 9.78 -8.18
N ASP A 86 -0.95 9.18 -9.38
CA ASP A 86 -0.02 8.13 -9.82
C ASP A 86 0.05 6.88 -8.91
N PHE A 87 -0.97 6.63 -8.06
CA PHE A 87 -1.04 5.49 -7.15
C PHE A 87 -1.28 4.14 -7.85
N CYS A 88 -1.45 4.16 -9.16
CA CYS A 88 -1.71 2.97 -9.95
C CYS A 88 -0.47 2.19 -10.38
N LYS A 89 0.73 2.79 -10.28
CA LYS A 89 1.96 2.14 -10.72
C LYS A 89 2.37 1.11 -9.66
N ALA A 90 2.57 -0.13 -10.09
CA ALA A 90 3.25 -1.12 -9.25
C ALA A 90 4.71 -0.68 -9.10
N SER A 91 5.23 -0.74 -7.88
CA SER A 91 6.67 -0.76 -7.60
C SER A 91 7.23 -2.15 -7.90
#